data_AF-A0AAU9C910-F1
#
_entry.id   AF-A0AAU9C910-F1
#
_cell.length_a   1.000
_cell.length_b   1.000
_cell.length_c   1.000
_cell.angle_alpha   90.00
_cell.angle_beta   90.00
_cell.angle_gamma   90.00
#
_symmetry.space_group_name_H-M   'P 1'
#
loop_
_entity.id
_entity.type
_entity.pdbx_description
1 polymer ?
#
loop_
_entity_poly.entity_id
_entity_poly.type
_entity_poly.pdbx_seq_one_letter_code
_entity_poly.pdbx_strand_id
1 'polypeptide(L)' 'MEGGKFFIYLGIFLLAMGLILTYVPNLLSWFGRLPGDIRIQDENKFIFIPITSMIIVSLILTLLVNLFLRR' A
#
# COMPACT_ATOMS: atom_id res chain seq x y z
N MET A 1 23.88 -1.02 19.66
CA MET A 1 23.22 0.30 19.52
C MET A 1 22.27 0.31 18.31
N GLU A 2 21.36 -0.65 18.22
CA GLU A 2 20.52 -0.84 17.01
C GLU A 2 19.02 -0.61 17.29
N GLY A 3 18.54 -0.90 18.50
CA GLY A 3 17.13 -0.72 18.87
C GLY A 3 16.65 0.74 18.84
N GLY A 4 17.48 1.71 19.25
CA GLY A 4 17.08 3.13 19.30
C GLY A 4 16.75 3.72 17.91
N LYS A 5 17.52 3.33 16.89
CA LYS A 5 17.28 3.78 15.51
C LYS A 5 15.99 3.17 14.94
N PHE A 6 15.66 1.93 15.31
CA PHE A 6 14.40 1.29 14.92
C PHE A 6 13.18 2.10 15.39
N PHE A 7 13.17 2.54 16.65
CA PHE A 7 12.07 3.38 17.17
C PHE A 7 11.96 4.73 16.46
N ILE A 8 13.10 5.34 16.07
CA ILE A 8 13.10 6.59 15.30
C ILE A 8 12.48 6.38 13.91
N TYR A 9 12.88 5.33 13.18
CA TYR A 9 12.30 5.03 11.87
C TYR A 9 10.83 4.65 11.95
N LEU A 10 10.43 3.89 12.96
CA LEU A 10 9.04 3.52 13.20
C LEU A 10 8.18 4.76 13.49
N GLY A 11 8.68 5.69 14.31
CA GLY A 11 8.00 6.95 14.61
C GLY A 11 7.79 7.82 13.37
N ILE A 12 8.82 7.98 12.53
CA ILE A 12 8.73 8.71 11.26
C ILE A 12 7.72 8.04 10.33
N PHE A 13 7.76 6.70 10.22
CA PHE A 13 6.83 5.94 9.39
C PHE A 13 5.37 6.14 9.82
N LEU A 14 5.09 6.03 11.13
CA LEU A 14 3.74 6.24 11.67
C LEU A 14 3.25 7.68 11.47
N LEU A 15 4.13 8.67 11.65
CA LEU A 15 3.80 10.08 11.41
C LEU A 15 3.45 10.33 9.93
N ALA A 16 4.24 9.78 9.01
CA ALA A 16 3.96 9.87 7.58
C ALA A 16 2.62 9.20 7.22
N MET A 17 2.35 8.00 7.76
CA MET A 17 1.06 7.33 7.59
C MET A 17 -0.11 8.16 8.11
N GLY A 18 0.02 8.75 9.31
CA GLY A 18 -1.00 9.61 9.88
C GLY A 18 -1.33 10.81 8.99
N LEU A 19 -0.30 11.52 8.51
CA LEU A 19 -0.48 12.64 7.58
C LEU A 19 -1.15 12.22 6.27
N ILE A 20 -0.74 11.10 5.69
CA ILE A 20 -1.34 10.57 4.46
C ILE A 20 -2.83 10.27 4.66
N LEU A 21 -3.19 9.60 5.75
CA LEU A 21 -4.58 9.24 6.02
C LEU A 21 -5.44 10.47 6.33
N THR A 22 -4.89 11.49 6.99
CA THR A 22 -5.63 12.73 7.32
C THR A 22 -5.83 13.62 6.11
N TYR A 23 -4.79 13.86 5.31
CA TYR A 23 -4.83 14.84 4.21
C TYR A 23 -5.16 14.22 2.86
N VAL A 24 -5.06 12.89 2.72
CA VAL A 24 -5.39 12.17 1.49
C VAL A 24 -6.32 10.99 1.79
N PRO A 25 -7.54 11.24 2.30
CA PRO A 25 -8.46 10.20 2.75
C PRO A 25 -8.85 9.22 1.63
N ASN A 26 -8.80 9.67 0.37
CA ASN A 26 -9.11 8.84 -0.80
C ASN A 26 -7.88 8.22 -1.46
N LEU A 27 -6.70 8.26 -0.84
CA LEU A 27 -5.47 7.73 -1.45
C LEU A 27 -5.57 6.24 -1.78
N LEU A 28 -6.32 5.45 -1.00
CA LEU A 28 -6.51 4.02 -1.26
C LEU A 28 -7.85 3.70 -1.95
N SER A 29 -8.64 4.71 -2.30
CA SER A 29 -9.96 4.50 -2.90
C SER A 29 -9.90 3.84 -4.28
N TRP A 30 -8.77 3.98 -4.99
CA TRP A 30 -8.53 3.29 -6.27
C TRP A 30 -8.13 1.83 -6.09
N PHE A 31 -7.62 1.45 -4.91
CA PHE A 31 -7.14 0.11 -4.63
C PHE A 31 -8.32 -0.85 -4.56
N GLY A 32 -8.36 -1.83 -5.47
CA GLY A 32 -9.47 -2.77 -5.59
C GLY A 32 -10.62 -2.33 -6.48
N ARG A 33 -10.51 -1.19 -7.16
CA ARG A 33 -11.52 -0.67 -8.09
C ARG A 33 -11.02 -0.62 -9.53
N LEU A 34 -9.86 -1.22 -9.81
CA LEU A 34 -9.28 -1.22 -11.15
C LEU A 34 -9.94 -2.28 -12.02
N PRO A 35 -10.03 -2.05 -13.35
CA PRO A 35 -10.52 -3.07 -14.27
C PRO A 35 -9.67 -4.35 -14.13
N GLY A 36 -10.33 -5.48 -13.86
CA GLY A 36 -9.69 -6.77 -13.58
C GLY A 36 -9.58 -7.13 -12.10
N ASP A 37 -9.88 -6.22 -11.17
CA ASP A 37 -10.10 -6.59 -9.77
C ASP A 37 -11.46 -7.29 -9.64
N ILE A 38 -11.47 -8.49 -9.07
CA ILE A 38 -12.68 -9.31 -8.93
C ILE A 38 -13.27 -9.07 -7.54
N ARG A 39 -14.51 -8.59 -7.50
CA ARG A 39 -15.30 -8.42 -6.27
C ARG A 39 -16.54 -9.27 -6.39
N ILE A 40 -16.58 -10.37 -5.64
CA ILE A 40 -17.75 -11.23 -5.54
C ILE A 40 -18.35 -10.95 -4.17
N GLN A 41 -19.48 -10.23 -4.17
CA GLN A 41 -20.24 -9.94 -2.97
C GLN A 41 -21.52 -10.77 -3.01
N ASP A 42 -21.64 -11.66 -2.04
CA ASP A 42 -22.76 -12.55 -1.80
C ASP A 42 -23.35 -12.21 -0.41
N GLU A 43 -24.57 -12.63 -0.11
CA GLU A 43 -25.28 -12.22 1.11
C GLU A 43 -24.53 -12.59 2.41
N ASN A 44 -23.79 -13.71 2.38
CA ASN A 44 -22.98 -14.18 3.51
C ASN A 44 -21.46 -14.18 3.24
N LYS A 45 -21.00 -13.81 2.03
CA LYS A 45 -19.57 -13.97 1.65
C LYS A 45 -19.10 -12.79 0.82
N PHE A 46 -17.94 -12.25 1.19
CA PHE A 46 -17.25 -11.23 0.41
C PHE A 46 -15.88 -11.77 0.01
N ILE A 47 -15.69 -12.02 -1.30
CA ILE A 47 -14.41 -12.45 -1.87
C ILE A 47 -13.88 -11.31 -2.73
N PHE A 48 -12.69 -10.83 -2.37
CA PHE A 48 -11.99 -9.77 -3.06
C PHE A 48 -10.67 -10.28 -3.59
N ILE A 49 -10.48 -10.23 -4.91
CA ILE A 49 -9.25 -10.65 -5.60
C ILE A 49 -8.69 -9.44 -6.38
N PRO A 50 -7.78 -8.67 -5.76
CA PRO A 50 -7.18 -7.47 -6.37
C PRO A 50 -6.07 -7.81 -7.36
N ILE A 51 -6.38 -8.48 -8.48
CA ILE A 51 -5.35 -8.92 -9.44
C ILE A 51 -4.61 -7.72 -10.03
N THR A 52 -5.35 -6.79 -10.63
CA THR A 52 -4.78 -5.63 -11.32
C THR A 52 -4.12 -4.69 -10.31
N SER A 53 -4.80 -4.43 -9.19
CA SER A 53 -4.26 -3.61 -8.11
C SER A 53 -2.92 -4.15 -7.58
N MET A 54 -2.79 -5.46 -7.36
CA MET A 54 -1.55 -6.06 -6.87
C MET A 54 -0.43 -6.05 -7.91
N ILE A 55 -0.75 -6.22 -9.19
CA ILE A 55 0.24 -6.08 -10.27
C ILE A 55 0.82 -4.68 -10.30
N ILE A 56 -0.02 -3.64 -10.21
CA ILE A 56 0.43 -2.25 -10.19
C ILE A 56 1.30 -1.97 -8.96
N VAL A 57 0.83 -2.39 -7.77
CA VAL A 57 1.61 -2.22 -6.53
C VAL A 57 2.96 -2.92 -6.63
N SER A 58 3.01 -4.15 -7.13
CA SER A 58 4.26 -4.88 -7.34
C SER A 58 5.19 -4.13 -8.30
N LEU A 59 4.68 -3.64 -9.42
CA LEU A 59 5.48 -2.92 -10.41
C LEU A 59 6.07 -1.64 -9.82
N ILE A 60 5.27 -0.86 -9.09
CA ILE A 60 5.72 0.37 -8.41
C ILE A 60 6.80 0.03 -7.38
N LEU A 61 6.57 -0.96 -6.52
CA LEU A 61 7.56 -1.42 -5.53
C LEU A 61 8.86 -1.84 -6.21
N THR A 62 8.79 -2.64 -7.27
CA THR A 62 9.96 -3.08 -8.03
C THR A 62 10.71 -1.89 -8.62
N LEU A 63 10.02 -0.92 -9.23
CA LEU A 63 10.64 0.30 -9.78
C LEU A 63 11.31 1.14 -8.69
N LEU A 64 10.64 1.35 -7.56
CA LEU A 64 11.19 2.09 -6.42
C LEU A 64 12.44 1.40 -5.86
N VAL A 65 12.37 0.09 -5.60
CA VAL A 65 13.54 -0.66 -5.14
C VAL A 65 14.67 -0.57 -6.16
N ASN A 66 14.39 -0.75 -7.44
CA ASN A 66 15.41 -0.69 -8.49
C ASN A 66 16.01 0.72 -8.62
N LEU A 67 15.22 1.78 -8.41
CA LEU A 67 15.70 3.16 -8.48
C LEU A 67 16.51 3.60 -7.24
N PHE A 68 16.08 3.19 -6.04
CA PHE A 68 16.67 3.65 -4.79
C PHE A 68 17.72 2.70 -4.20
N LEU A 69 17.52 1.39 -4.31
CA LEU A 69 18.45 0.38 -3.80
C LEU A 69 19.44 -0.10 -4.86
N ARG A 70 19.15 0.08 -6.16
CA ARG A 70 19.98 -0.43 -7.26
C ARG A 70 20.68 0.70 -8.04
N ARG A 71 21.26 1.65 -7.31
CA ARG A 71 22.48 2.30 -7.78
C ARG A 71 23.56 1.25 -8.05
#